data_AF-A0A2V5X1Y2-F1
#
_entry.id   AF-A0A2V5X1Y2-F1
#
_cell.length_a   1.000
_cell.length_b   1.000
_cell.length_c   1.000
_cell.angle_alpha   90.00
_cell.angle_beta   90.00
_cell.angle_gamma   90.00
#
_symmetry.space_group_name_H-M   'P 1'
#
loop_
_entity.id
_entity.type
_entity.pdbx_description
1 polymer ?
#
loop_
_entity_poly.entity_id
_entity_poly.type
_entity_poly.pdbx_seq_one_letter_code
_entity_poly.pdbx_strand_id
1 'polypeptide(L)'
;MNAKDFLRLGVPLGEATRRGTDFVSKFILGGGDKSRLHEEVKAIVANPSAFVDDPLRGEFAKTLLKAPPPPRAEPVKYRQWGEGLEHDAVMQMEKACLLPVSVAGALMPDAHVGYGLPIGGVLATENAVIP
;
A
#
# COMPACT_ATOMS: atom_id res chain seq x y z
N MET A 1 9.48 -16.57 8.25
CA MET A 1 9.15 -15.40 7.41
C MET A 1 9.37 -14.15 8.22
N ASN A 2 9.91 -13.12 7.61
CA ASN A 2 10.08 -11.79 8.18
C ASN A 2 9.21 -10.75 7.43
N ALA A 3 9.24 -9.49 7.87
CA ALA A 3 8.46 -8.41 7.24
C ALA A 3 8.82 -8.17 5.75
N LYS A 4 10.08 -8.38 5.35
CA LYS A 4 10.49 -8.23 3.95
C LYS A 4 9.89 -9.32 3.06
N ASP A 5 9.74 -10.53 3.58
CA ASP A 5 9.08 -11.63 2.85
C ASP A 5 7.61 -11.33 2.60
N PHE A 6 6.90 -10.81 3.61
CA PHE A 6 5.51 -10.38 3.51
C PHE A 6 5.33 -9.28 2.46
N LEU A 7 6.20 -8.26 2.49
CA LEU A 7 6.14 -7.15 1.52
C LEU A 7 6.34 -7.66 0.08
N ARG A 8 7.28 -8.57 -0.14
CA ARG A 8 7.50 -9.21 -1.46
C ARG A 8 6.32 -10.04 -1.94
N LEU A 9 5.54 -10.58 -1.01
CA LEU A 9 4.31 -11.32 -1.29
C LEU A 9 3.09 -10.41 -1.48
N GLY A 10 3.25 -9.08 -1.41
CA GLY A 10 2.16 -8.12 -1.60
C GLY A 10 1.35 -7.86 -0.34
N VAL A 11 1.83 -8.25 0.84
CA VAL A 11 1.18 -7.96 2.11
C VAL A 11 1.50 -6.53 2.55
N PRO A 12 0.50 -5.67 2.77
CA PRO A 12 0.73 -4.29 3.20
C PRO A 12 1.35 -4.22 4.60
N LEU A 13 2.12 -3.16 4.82
CA LEU A 13 2.70 -2.86 6.13
C LEU A 13 1.61 -2.57 7.17
N GLY A 14 1.96 -2.71 8.44
CA GLY A 14 1.04 -2.45 9.56
C GLY A 14 0.22 -3.68 9.94
N GLU A 15 -1.10 -3.52 10.04
CA GLU A 15 -1.97 -4.55 10.61
C GLU A 15 -1.95 -5.86 9.81
N ALA A 16 -1.96 -5.79 8.48
CA ALA A 16 -1.91 -6.99 7.63
C ALA A 16 -0.61 -7.80 7.85
N THR A 17 0.53 -7.14 8.00
CA THR A 17 1.80 -7.80 8.33
C THR A 17 1.76 -8.44 9.72
N ARG A 18 1.14 -7.77 10.72
CA ARG A 18 0.96 -8.33 12.07
C ARG A 18 0.08 -9.57 12.04
N ARG A 19 -1.08 -9.51 11.37
CA ARG A 19 -1.98 -10.67 11.24
C ARG A 19 -1.38 -11.80 10.41
N GLY A 20 -0.58 -11.48 9.39
CA GLY A 20 0.21 -12.47 8.66
C GLY A 20 1.19 -13.19 9.60
N THR A 21 1.85 -12.47 10.49
CA THR A 21 2.77 -13.06 11.49
C THR A 21 2.03 -13.94 12.50
N ASP A 22 0.85 -13.51 12.96
CA ASP A 22 -0.03 -14.31 13.82
C ASP A 22 -0.46 -15.61 13.12
N PHE A 23 -0.85 -15.51 11.84
CA PHE A 23 -1.20 -16.66 10.99
C PHE A 23 -0.04 -17.65 10.89
N VAL A 24 1.18 -17.19 10.55
CA VAL A 24 2.37 -18.04 10.46
C VAL A 24 2.63 -18.77 11.77
N SER A 25 2.54 -18.07 12.90
CA SER A 25 2.75 -18.66 14.22
C SER A 25 1.73 -19.76 14.52
N LYS A 26 0.43 -19.50 14.30
CA LYS A 26 -0.65 -20.47 14.52
C LYS A 26 -0.56 -21.66 13.57
N PHE A 27 -0.19 -21.44 12.32
CA PHE A 27 -0.04 -22.51 11.32
C PHE A 27 1.05 -23.50 11.73
N ILE A 28 2.21 -23.00 12.20
CA ILE A 28 3.30 -23.86 12.68
C ILE A 28 2.93 -24.58 13.98
N LEU A 29 2.32 -23.89 14.94
CA LEU A 29 1.86 -24.51 16.20
C LEU A 29 0.78 -25.58 15.98
N GLY A 30 -0.02 -25.44 14.92
CA GLY A 30 -1.02 -26.42 14.51
C GLY A 30 -0.45 -27.61 13.72
N GLY A 31 0.86 -27.74 13.58
CA GLY A 31 1.52 -28.84 12.86
C GLY A 31 1.63 -28.63 11.35
N GLY A 32 1.38 -27.43 10.85
CA GLY A 32 1.54 -27.08 9.44
C GLY A 32 3.01 -27.14 8.98
N ASP A 33 3.22 -27.55 7.74
CA ASP A 33 4.56 -27.66 7.15
C ASP A 33 5.15 -26.28 6.82
N LYS A 34 6.27 -25.96 7.47
CA LYS A 34 7.04 -24.72 7.26
C LYS A 34 7.42 -24.49 5.79
N SER A 35 7.64 -25.55 5.01
CA SER A 35 7.99 -25.45 3.59
C SER A 35 6.86 -24.82 2.75
N ARG A 36 5.61 -25.01 3.17
CA ARG A 36 4.39 -24.56 2.48
C ARG A 36 3.95 -23.15 2.87
N LEU A 37 4.57 -22.53 3.88
CA LEU A 37 4.19 -21.20 4.37
C LEU A 37 4.13 -20.15 3.25
N HIS A 38 5.10 -20.18 2.34
CA HIS A 38 5.15 -19.21 1.25
C HIS A 38 3.96 -19.36 0.29
N GLU A 39 3.60 -20.60 -0.04
CA GLU A 39 2.45 -20.91 -0.90
C GLU A 39 1.13 -20.55 -0.23
N GLU A 40 0.99 -20.85 1.05
CA GLU A 40 -0.20 -20.53 1.85
C GLU A 40 -0.43 -19.02 1.91
N VAL A 41 0.60 -18.24 2.24
CA VAL A 41 0.47 -16.77 2.27
C VAL A 41 0.17 -16.23 0.87
N LYS A 42 0.83 -16.75 -0.17
CA LYS A 42 0.58 -16.33 -1.56
C LYS A 42 -0.86 -16.63 -2.00
N ALA A 43 -1.41 -17.77 -1.62
CA ALA A 43 -2.79 -18.13 -1.92
C ALA A 43 -3.79 -17.18 -1.24
N ILE A 44 -3.56 -16.85 0.04
CA ILE A 44 -4.39 -15.91 0.79
C ILE A 44 -4.32 -14.51 0.18
N VAL A 45 -3.13 -14.04 -0.22
CA VAL A 45 -2.98 -12.72 -0.87
C VAL A 45 -3.64 -12.68 -2.25
N ALA A 46 -3.58 -13.78 -3.02
CA ALA A 46 -4.15 -13.84 -4.35
C ALA A 46 -5.69 -13.82 -4.35
N ASN A 47 -6.34 -14.43 -3.34
CA ASN A 47 -7.80 -14.41 -3.19
C ASN A 47 -8.23 -14.35 -1.71
N PRO A 48 -8.09 -13.20 -1.05
CA PRO A 48 -8.41 -13.09 0.38
C PRO A 48 -9.88 -13.41 0.68
N SER A 49 -10.80 -13.05 -0.23
CA SER A 49 -12.24 -13.32 -0.08
C SER A 49 -12.57 -14.79 0.15
N ALA A 50 -11.81 -15.72 -0.44
CA ALA A 50 -12.05 -17.15 -0.26
C ALA A 50 -11.75 -17.68 1.16
N PHE A 51 -11.02 -16.90 1.97
CA PHE A 51 -10.52 -17.34 3.27
C PHE A 51 -11.17 -16.62 4.45
N VAL A 52 -12.12 -15.71 4.22
CA VAL A 52 -12.69 -14.84 5.28
C VAL A 52 -13.30 -15.64 6.44
N ASP A 53 -13.91 -16.79 6.13
CA ASP A 53 -14.55 -17.67 7.12
C ASP A 53 -13.63 -18.81 7.61
N ASP A 54 -12.39 -18.87 7.13
CA ASP A 54 -11.41 -19.87 7.56
C ASP A 54 -10.95 -19.58 9.00
N PRO A 55 -11.01 -20.56 9.93
CA PRO A 55 -10.66 -20.35 11.34
C PRO A 55 -9.22 -19.89 11.58
N LEU A 56 -8.30 -20.24 10.69
CA LEU A 56 -6.87 -19.95 10.81
C LEU A 56 -6.47 -18.74 9.95
N ARG A 57 -7.00 -18.65 8.72
CA ARG A 57 -6.62 -17.67 7.70
C ARG A 57 -7.52 -16.43 7.68
N GLY A 58 -8.72 -16.52 8.24
CA GLY A 58 -9.77 -15.50 8.11
C GLY A 58 -9.39 -14.12 8.64
N GLU A 59 -8.72 -14.04 9.80
CA GLU A 59 -8.30 -12.74 10.33
C GLU A 59 -7.24 -12.08 9.45
N PHE A 60 -6.32 -12.86 8.88
CA PHE A 60 -5.34 -12.34 7.94
C PHE A 60 -6.00 -11.89 6.63
N ALA A 61 -6.89 -12.72 6.08
CA ALA A 61 -7.65 -12.42 4.88
C ALA A 61 -8.49 -11.13 5.01
N LYS A 62 -9.22 -10.96 6.12
CA LYS A 62 -10.00 -9.74 6.40
C LYS A 62 -9.13 -8.49 6.42
N THR A 63 -7.92 -8.57 6.97
CA THR A 63 -7.01 -7.42 6.98
C THR A 63 -6.47 -7.08 5.60
N LEU A 64 -6.28 -8.06 4.72
CA LEU A 64 -5.90 -7.81 3.33
C LEU A 64 -7.02 -7.14 2.55
N LEU A 65 -8.29 -7.54 2.77
CA LEU A 65 -9.44 -6.89 2.14
C LEU A 65 -9.68 -5.45 2.60
N LYS A 66 -9.34 -5.16 3.86
CA LYS A 66 -9.45 -3.81 4.43
C LYS A 66 -8.24 -2.92 4.10
N ALA A 67 -7.14 -3.50 3.67
CA ALA A 67 -5.94 -2.74 3.39
C ALA A 67 -6.17 -1.83 2.17
N PRO A 68 -5.56 -0.63 2.16
CA PRO A 68 -5.65 0.23 1.00
C PRO A 68 -5.05 -0.49 -0.22
N PRO A 69 -5.63 -0.29 -1.40
CA PRO A 69 -5.09 -0.86 -2.63
C PRO A 69 -3.64 -0.40 -2.85
N PRO A 70 -2.83 -1.17 -3.60
CA PRO A 70 -1.48 -0.77 -3.91
C PRO A 70 -1.46 0.54 -4.72
N PRO A 71 -0.32 1.25 -4.76
CA PRO A 71 -0.13 2.38 -5.65
C PRO A 71 -0.48 2.02 -7.10
N ARG A 72 -0.92 3.03 -7.84
CA ARG A 72 -1.20 2.95 -9.27
C ARG A 72 0.06 2.55 -10.04
N ALA A 73 -0.11 1.83 -11.14
CA ALA A 73 0.99 1.54 -12.06
C ALA A 73 1.47 2.82 -12.78
N GLU A 74 0.53 3.70 -13.11
CA GLU A 74 0.80 5.00 -13.76
C GLU A 74 0.24 6.14 -12.91
N PRO A 75 0.99 7.25 -12.75
CA PRO A 75 0.53 8.40 -11.99
C PRO A 75 -0.65 9.07 -12.70
N VAL A 76 -1.57 9.66 -11.92
CA VAL A 76 -2.57 10.56 -12.50
C VAL A 76 -1.88 11.78 -13.11
N LYS A 77 -2.53 12.36 -14.13
CA LYS A 77 -2.02 13.59 -14.76
C LYS A 77 -2.09 14.74 -13.77
N TYR A 78 -1.03 15.53 -13.74
CA TYR A 78 -1.03 16.83 -13.10
C TYR A 78 -0.54 17.89 -14.08
N ARG A 79 -0.90 19.14 -13.83
CA ARG A 79 -0.37 20.28 -14.58
C ARG A 79 0.63 21.03 -13.72
N GLN A 80 1.76 21.40 -14.32
CA GLN A 80 2.76 22.25 -13.68
C GLN A 80 2.64 23.67 -14.20
N TRP A 81 2.70 24.63 -13.29
CA TRP A 81 2.91 26.04 -13.56
C TRP A 81 4.25 26.43 -12.94
N GLY A 82 5.16 26.96 -13.74
CA GLY A 82 6.52 27.27 -13.31
C GLY A 82 7.57 26.31 -13.87
N GLU A 83 8.81 26.76 -13.83
CA GLU A 83 9.99 26.07 -14.36
C GLU A 83 11.11 26.16 -13.32
N GLY A 84 12.10 25.26 -13.40
CA GLY A 84 13.23 25.26 -12.46
C GLY A 84 12.84 24.93 -11.01
N LEU A 85 11.73 24.21 -10.82
CA LEU A 85 11.30 23.74 -9.50
C LEU A 85 12.31 22.74 -8.92
N GLU A 86 12.40 22.71 -7.61
CA GLU A 86 13.27 21.77 -6.90
C GLU A 86 12.89 20.32 -7.24
N HIS A 87 13.89 19.51 -7.57
CA HIS A 87 13.67 18.11 -7.99
C HIS A 87 12.89 17.32 -6.93
N ASP A 88 13.19 17.50 -5.66
CA ASP A 88 12.53 16.78 -4.57
C ASP A 88 11.05 17.16 -4.43
N ALA A 89 10.68 18.41 -4.70
CA ALA A 89 9.29 18.85 -4.71
C ALA A 89 8.50 18.22 -5.88
N VAL A 90 9.12 18.15 -7.06
CA VAL A 90 8.54 17.46 -8.23
C VAL A 90 8.36 15.97 -7.92
N MET A 91 9.37 15.32 -7.34
CA MET A 91 9.30 13.91 -6.94
C MET A 91 8.21 13.64 -5.88
N GLN A 92 7.96 14.57 -4.96
CA GLN A 92 6.83 14.46 -4.03
C GLN A 92 5.49 14.50 -4.76
N MET A 93 5.34 15.40 -5.74
CA MET A 93 4.14 15.48 -6.58
C MET A 93 3.91 14.20 -7.39
N GLU A 94 4.96 13.67 -8.04
CA GLU A 94 4.90 12.44 -8.81
C GLU A 94 4.49 11.24 -7.94
N LYS A 95 5.07 11.11 -6.74
CA LYS A 95 4.71 10.05 -5.79
C LYS A 95 3.26 10.20 -5.31
N ALA A 96 2.80 11.42 -5.03
CA ALA A 96 1.42 11.66 -4.64
C ALA A 96 0.43 11.28 -5.75
N CYS A 97 0.79 11.49 -7.02
CA CYS A 97 -0.03 11.10 -8.16
C CYS A 97 -0.14 9.57 -8.36
N LEU A 98 0.73 8.77 -7.73
CA LEU A 98 0.64 7.31 -7.72
C LEU A 98 -0.32 6.75 -6.66
N LEU A 99 -0.80 7.57 -5.72
CA LEU A 99 -1.74 7.07 -4.71
C LEU A 99 -3.03 6.58 -5.37
N PRO A 100 -3.61 5.47 -4.91
CA PRO A 100 -4.81 4.90 -5.51
C PRO A 100 -6.02 5.84 -5.42
N VAL A 101 -6.03 6.72 -4.42
CA VAL A 101 -7.08 7.72 -4.20
C VAL A 101 -6.89 8.99 -5.03
N SER A 102 -5.76 9.16 -5.71
CA SER A 102 -5.49 10.36 -6.52
C SER A 102 -6.30 10.36 -7.82
N VAL A 103 -6.85 11.53 -8.15
CA VAL A 103 -7.70 11.77 -9.33
C VAL A 103 -7.02 12.71 -10.32
N ALA A 104 -6.47 13.83 -9.84
CA ALA A 104 -5.75 14.81 -10.63
C ALA A 104 -4.82 15.65 -9.73
N GLY A 105 -3.90 16.39 -10.34
CA GLY A 105 -3.02 17.27 -9.59
C GLY A 105 -2.69 18.60 -10.26
N ALA A 106 -2.15 19.52 -9.47
CA ALA A 106 -1.55 20.75 -9.94
C ALA A 106 -0.30 21.07 -9.11
N LEU A 107 0.75 21.57 -9.75
CA LEU A 107 1.99 22.00 -9.11
C LEU A 107 2.24 23.48 -9.42
N MET A 108 2.30 24.31 -8.38
CA MET A 108 2.39 25.76 -8.50
C MET A 108 3.84 26.27 -8.64
N PRO A 109 4.06 27.51 -9.12
CA PRO A 109 5.40 28.03 -9.40
C PRO A 109 6.28 28.24 -8.15
N ASP A 110 5.65 28.32 -6.98
CA ASP A 110 6.29 28.47 -5.67
C ASP A 110 6.54 27.11 -4.98
N ALA A 111 6.40 26.00 -5.72
CA ALA A 111 6.51 24.68 -5.15
C ALA A 111 7.90 24.38 -4.58
N HIS A 112 7.91 23.83 -3.37
CA HIS A 112 9.10 23.41 -2.65
C HIS A 112 8.78 22.23 -1.72
N VAL A 113 9.81 21.62 -1.16
CA VAL A 113 9.68 20.40 -0.35
C VAL A 113 8.72 20.58 0.82
N GLY A 114 7.74 19.68 0.90
CA GLY A 114 6.79 19.54 2.00
C GLY A 114 6.89 18.18 2.68
N TYR A 115 5.77 17.69 3.23
CA TYR A 115 5.66 16.37 3.84
C TYR A 115 4.71 15.48 3.02
N GLY A 116 5.26 14.59 2.20
CA GLY A 116 4.49 13.71 1.32
C GLY A 116 4.02 14.39 0.02
N LEU A 117 3.27 15.48 0.12
CA LEU A 117 2.94 16.39 -0.98
C LEU A 117 3.79 17.66 -0.87
N PRO A 118 4.30 18.25 -1.97
CA PRO A 118 5.06 19.49 -1.88
C PRO A 118 4.15 20.65 -1.43
N ILE A 119 4.73 21.64 -0.77
CA ILE A 119 4.07 22.93 -0.58
C ILE A 119 3.89 23.54 -1.98
N GLY A 120 2.74 24.17 -2.25
CA GLY A 120 2.35 24.58 -3.61
C GLY A 120 1.85 23.42 -4.49
N GLY A 121 1.75 22.20 -3.95
CA GLY A 121 1.05 21.09 -4.59
C GLY A 121 -0.45 21.08 -4.26
N VAL A 122 -1.29 20.78 -5.25
CA VAL A 122 -2.72 20.54 -5.09
C VAL A 122 -3.02 19.15 -5.62
N LEU A 123 -3.67 18.31 -4.80
CA LEU A 123 -4.04 16.95 -5.16
C LEU A 123 -5.55 16.76 -4.96
N ALA A 124 -6.24 16.40 -6.03
CA ALA A 124 -7.63 15.97 -5.95
C ALA A 124 -7.68 14.49 -5.59
N THR A 125 -8.40 14.15 -4.53
CA THR A 125 -8.56 12.78 -4.03
C THR A 125 -10.02 12.33 -4.11
N GLU A 126 -10.23 11.02 -4.30
CA GLU A 126 -11.54 10.40 -4.24
C GLU A 126 -11.76 9.78 -2.85
N ASN A 127 -12.79 10.27 -2.14
CA ASN A 127 -13.24 9.74 -0.83
C ASN A 127 -12.12 9.59 0.22
N ALA A 128 -11.10 10.44 0.17
CA ALA A 128 -9.96 10.37 1.08
C ALA A 128 -9.48 11.77 1.48
N VAL A 129 -9.07 11.90 2.74
CA VAL A 129 -8.36 13.06 3.29
C VAL A 129 -6.96 12.60 3.69
N ILE A 130 -5.95 13.31 3.21
CA ILE A 130 -4.54 13.08 3.54
C ILE A 130 -4.09 14.21 4.47
N PRO A 131 -3.73 13.93 5.72
CA PRO A 131 -3.28 14.95 6.69
C PRO A 131 -1.97 15.63 6.30
#